data_AF-U6D7S0-F1
#
_entry.id   AF-U6D7S0-F1
#
_cell.length_a   1.000
_cell.length_b   1.000
_cell.length_c   1.000
_cell.angle_alpha   90.00
_cell.angle_beta   90.00
_cell.angle_gamma   90.00
#
_symmetry.space_group_name_H-M   'P 1'
#
loop_
_entity.id
_entity.type
_entity.pdbx_description
1 polymer ?
#
loop_
_entity_poly.entity_id
_entity_poly.type
_entity_poly.pdbx_seq_one_letter_code
_entity_poly.pdbx_strand_id
1 'polypeptide(L)'
;LLKEIILVDDASTDDYLKEQLEQYVKKMQVVRVVRQEERKGLITARLLGASVAQAEVLTFLDAHCECFHGWLEPLLARIAEEETAVVSPDIVTIDLNTFEFSKPVPRGRVHSRGNFDWSLTFGWEALPAHEKQRRKDETYPIKSPTFAGGLFSISKSYFEHIGTYDNQMEIWGGENVEMSFRVWQCGGQLEIIPCSVVGHVFRTKSPHTFPKGVSVIARNQVRLAEVWMDSYKEIFYRRNMQAAKMAQEKSFGDISERLKLREQLHCHNFSWFLNNIYPEMFVPDLKPTFYGAIRNLGTNQCLDVGENTHGGKPLIMYTCHGLGGNQYFEYTTQRDLRHNIAKQLCLHAGAGTLGLRSCHFTGKNSQVPKDEEWELTQDRLIKNLGSGTCLTSEDKKPAMAPCNPSDPHQHWLFN
;
A
#
# COMPACT_ATOMS: atom_id res chain seq x y z
N LEU A 1 11.23 -24.49 -20.88
CA LEU A 1 11.04 -23.41 -19.88
C LEU A 1 10.65 -22.09 -20.55
N LEU A 2 11.45 -21.57 -21.50
CA LEU A 2 11.15 -20.30 -22.18
C LEU A 2 10.54 -20.53 -23.57
N LYS A 3 9.29 -20.07 -23.77
CA LYS A 3 8.59 -20.12 -25.06
C LYS A 3 8.86 -18.88 -25.90
N GLU A 4 8.76 -17.70 -25.28
CA GLU A 4 8.92 -16.40 -25.92
C GLU A 4 9.20 -15.30 -24.89
N ILE A 5 9.71 -14.16 -25.34
CA ILE A 5 9.86 -12.91 -24.61
C ILE A 5 9.15 -11.83 -25.42
N ILE A 6 8.15 -11.20 -24.81
CA ILE A 6 7.38 -10.13 -25.44
C ILE A 6 7.77 -8.81 -24.79
N LEU A 7 8.41 -7.93 -25.56
CA LEU A 7 8.70 -6.57 -25.16
C LEU A 7 7.55 -5.68 -25.62
N VAL A 8 6.77 -5.14 -24.68
CA VAL A 8 5.68 -4.21 -25.01
C VAL A 8 6.15 -2.78 -24.85
N ASP A 9 6.16 -2.04 -25.95
CA ASP A 9 6.48 -0.61 -25.97
C ASP A 9 5.21 0.22 -25.78
N ASP A 10 5.09 0.90 -24.63
CA ASP A 10 4.00 1.82 -24.27
C ASP A 10 4.28 3.24 -24.80
N ALA A 11 4.40 3.36 -26.12
CA ALA A 11 4.64 4.60 -26.86
C ALA A 11 5.92 5.37 -26.43
N SER A 12 7.06 4.69 -26.39
CA SER A 12 8.35 5.32 -26.11
C SER A 12 8.74 6.35 -27.18
N THR A 13 9.33 7.47 -26.76
CA THR A 13 9.74 8.55 -27.65
C THR A 13 11.15 8.39 -28.21
N ASP A 14 12.02 7.68 -27.47
CA ASP A 14 13.43 7.55 -27.80
C ASP A 14 13.65 6.74 -29.09
N ASP A 15 14.39 7.31 -30.05
CA ASP A 15 14.56 6.70 -31.38
C ASP A 15 15.27 5.35 -31.36
N TYR A 16 16.18 5.13 -30.41
CA TYR A 16 16.89 3.86 -30.26
C TYR A 16 15.96 2.70 -29.82
N LEU A 17 14.78 3.01 -29.27
CA LEU A 17 13.77 2.01 -28.91
C LEU A 17 12.87 1.63 -30.09
N LYS A 18 12.98 2.30 -31.24
CA LYS A 18 12.17 2.05 -32.44
C LYS A 18 12.79 0.95 -33.31
N GLU A 19 13.18 1.27 -34.54
CA GLU A 19 13.70 0.31 -35.51
C GLU A 19 14.99 -0.36 -35.01
N GLN A 20 15.87 0.38 -34.31
CA GLN A 20 17.13 -0.16 -33.80
C GLN A 20 16.90 -1.32 -32.82
N LEU A 21 15.94 -1.21 -31.90
CA LEU A 21 15.56 -2.30 -30.99
C LEU A 21 15.03 -3.50 -31.76
N GLU A 22 14.13 -3.29 -32.72
CA GLU A 22 13.56 -4.38 -33.54
C GLU A 22 14.63 -5.13 -34.32
N GLN A 23 15.57 -4.41 -34.95
CA GLN A 23 16.69 -5.03 -35.66
C GLN A 23 17.61 -5.81 -34.71
N TYR A 24 17.83 -5.31 -33.49
CA TYR A 24 18.64 -5.99 -32.50
C TYR A 24 17.98 -7.30 -32.04
N VAL A 25 16.70 -7.28 -31.66
CA VAL A 25 16.02 -8.46 -31.12
C VAL A 25 15.65 -9.49 -32.18
N LYS A 26 15.57 -9.12 -33.48
CA LYS A 26 15.34 -10.09 -34.58
C LYS A 26 16.35 -11.24 -34.59
N LYS A 27 17.56 -11.03 -34.07
CA LYS A 27 18.59 -12.08 -33.95
C LYS A 27 18.29 -13.07 -32.82
N MET A 28 17.44 -12.70 -31.87
CA MET A 28 17.00 -13.51 -30.75
C MET A 28 15.67 -14.18 -31.11
N GLN A 29 15.71 -15.44 -31.55
CA GLN A 29 14.57 -16.15 -32.14
C GLN A 29 13.28 -16.13 -31.31
N VAL A 30 13.39 -16.00 -29.98
CA VAL A 30 12.27 -16.04 -29.04
C VAL A 30 11.80 -14.65 -28.60
N VAL A 31 12.40 -13.57 -29.08
CA VAL A 31 12.10 -12.19 -28.63
C VAL A 31 11.35 -11.43 -29.71
N ARG A 32 10.28 -10.73 -29.32
CA ARG A 32 9.56 -9.81 -30.22
C ARG A 32 9.14 -8.53 -29.52
N VAL A 33 9.02 -7.47 -30.30
CA VAL A 33 8.50 -6.17 -29.86
C VAL A 33 7.04 -6.06 -30.28
N VAL A 34 6.18 -5.62 -29.37
CA VAL A 34 4.79 -5.26 -29.62
C VAL A 34 4.63 -3.78 -29.29
N ARG A 35 4.05 -3.02 -30.22
CA ARG A 35 3.92 -1.56 -30.11
C ARG A 35 2.51 -1.20 -29.66
N GLN A 36 2.42 -0.34 -28.66
CA GLN A 36 1.21 0.41 -28.36
C GLN A 36 1.38 1.83 -28.91
N GLU A 37 0.54 2.22 -29.86
CA GLU A 37 0.68 3.49 -30.59
C GLU A 37 0.47 4.72 -29.69
N GLU A 38 -0.37 4.58 -28.67
CA GLU A 38 -0.67 5.62 -27.70
C GLU A 38 -0.21 5.20 -26.30
N ARG A 39 0.24 6.18 -25.52
CA ARG A 39 0.63 5.94 -24.13
C ARG A 39 -0.61 5.72 -23.25
N LYS A 40 -0.85 4.47 -22.87
CA LYS A 40 -1.99 4.06 -22.02
C LYS A 40 -1.55 3.51 -20.66
N GLY A 41 -0.27 3.21 -20.51
CA GLY A 41 0.31 2.78 -19.25
C GLY A 41 0.61 1.30 -19.16
N LEU A 42 1.22 0.97 -18.02
CA LEU A 42 1.61 -0.36 -17.59
C LEU A 42 0.49 -1.40 -17.80
N ILE A 43 -0.73 -1.06 -17.38
CA ILE A 43 -1.83 -2.02 -17.28
C ILE A 43 -2.27 -2.45 -18.68
N THR A 44 -2.51 -1.48 -19.56
CA THR A 44 -2.87 -1.74 -20.96
C THR A 44 -1.74 -2.45 -21.70
N ALA A 45 -0.49 -2.06 -21.47
CA ALA A 45 0.67 -2.71 -22.08
C ALA A 45 0.79 -4.19 -21.65
N ARG A 46 0.57 -4.51 -20.37
CA ARG A 46 0.55 -5.91 -19.88
C ARG A 46 -0.59 -6.71 -20.49
N LEU A 47 -1.78 -6.14 -20.61
CA LEU A 47 -2.92 -6.80 -21.26
C LEU A 47 -2.63 -7.06 -22.75
N LEU A 48 -1.98 -6.12 -23.44
CA LEU A 48 -1.53 -6.29 -24.82
C LEU A 48 -0.50 -7.42 -24.94
N GLY A 49 0.47 -7.49 -24.04
CA GLY A 49 1.44 -8.60 -23.99
C GLY A 49 0.76 -9.94 -23.72
N ALA A 50 -0.16 -9.99 -22.76
CA ALA A 50 -0.89 -11.20 -22.40
C ALA A 50 -1.79 -11.72 -23.52
N SER A 51 -2.43 -10.83 -24.29
CA SER A 51 -3.34 -11.21 -25.37
C SER A 51 -2.63 -11.90 -26.55
N VAL A 52 -1.36 -11.55 -26.80
CA VAL A 52 -0.56 -12.16 -27.86
C VAL A 52 0.30 -13.33 -27.39
N ALA A 53 0.46 -13.52 -26.07
CA ALA A 53 1.26 -14.59 -25.50
C ALA A 53 0.67 -15.97 -25.81
N GLN A 54 1.54 -16.93 -26.11
CA GLN A 54 1.21 -18.30 -26.51
C GLN A 54 1.54 -19.33 -25.43
N ALA A 55 2.32 -18.94 -24.41
CA ALA A 55 2.70 -19.82 -23.30
C ALA A 55 1.55 -20.02 -22.30
N GLU A 56 1.58 -21.16 -21.61
CA GLU A 56 0.62 -21.52 -20.56
C GLU A 56 0.78 -20.67 -19.29
N VAL A 57 1.99 -20.16 -19.03
CA VAL A 57 2.29 -19.29 -17.88
C VAL A 57 2.80 -17.95 -18.39
N LEU A 58 2.22 -16.87 -17.88
CA LEU A 58 2.69 -15.51 -18.09
C LEU A 58 3.69 -15.17 -16.98
N THR A 59 4.85 -14.64 -17.33
CA THR A 59 5.82 -14.09 -16.37
C THR A 59 6.10 -12.64 -16.71
N PHE A 60 5.67 -11.74 -15.83
CA PHE A 60 5.85 -10.30 -15.98
C PHE A 60 7.14 -9.88 -15.28
N LEU A 61 7.92 -9.02 -15.93
CA LEU A 61 9.12 -8.39 -15.39
C LEU A 61 9.17 -6.93 -15.84
N ASP A 62 9.72 -6.06 -15.00
CA ASP A 62 10.05 -4.71 -15.39
C ASP A 62 11.31 -4.68 -16.28
N ALA A 63 11.45 -3.65 -17.12
CA ALA A 63 12.56 -3.52 -18.08
C ALA A 63 13.94 -3.21 -17.45
N HIS A 64 14.05 -3.21 -16.13
CA HIS A 64 15.26 -2.90 -15.36
C HIS A 64 15.46 -3.92 -14.23
N CYS A 65 15.45 -5.20 -14.62
CA CYS A 65 15.66 -6.34 -13.74
C CYS A 65 16.86 -7.18 -14.19
N GLU A 66 17.48 -7.89 -13.24
CA GLU A 66 18.48 -8.94 -13.50
C GLU A 66 18.08 -10.24 -12.81
N CYS A 67 18.08 -11.35 -13.55
CA CYS A 67 17.61 -12.62 -13.02
C CYS A 67 18.75 -13.42 -12.38
N PHE A 68 18.55 -13.92 -11.17
CA PHE A 68 19.54 -14.80 -10.51
C PHE A 68 19.45 -16.23 -11.04
N HIS A 69 20.45 -17.06 -10.70
CA HIS A 69 20.48 -18.46 -11.11
C HIS A 69 19.27 -19.23 -10.56
N GLY A 70 18.62 -20.03 -11.42
CA GLY A 70 17.50 -20.89 -11.04
C GLY A 70 16.22 -20.14 -10.67
N TRP A 71 16.05 -18.89 -11.11
CA TRP A 71 14.91 -18.07 -10.69
C TRP A 71 13.56 -18.54 -11.24
N LEU A 72 13.51 -19.18 -12.41
CA LEU A 72 12.25 -19.42 -13.12
C LEU A 72 11.60 -20.74 -12.70
N GLU A 73 12.41 -21.79 -12.51
CA GLU A 73 11.96 -23.14 -12.20
C GLU A 73 11.06 -23.21 -10.94
N PRO A 74 11.40 -22.54 -9.81
CA PRO A 74 10.56 -22.57 -8.61
C PRO A 74 9.20 -21.89 -8.82
N LEU A 75 9.14 -20.84 -9.64
CA LEU A 75 7.87 -20.16 -9.96
C LEU A 75 6.97 -21.06 -10.79
N LEU A 76 7.50 -21.64 -11.86
CA LEU A 76 6.74 -22.52 -12.75
C LEU A 76 6.31 -23.82 -12.06
N ALA A 77 7.20 -24.40 -11.25
CA ALA A 77 6.89 -25.60 -10.47
C ALA A 77 5.72 -25.35 -9.51
N ARG A 78 5.71 -24.19 -8.83
CA ARG A 78 4.63 -23.85 -7.91
C ARG A 78 3.29 -23.68 -8.61
N ILE A 79 3.25 -23.05 -9.78
CA ILE A 79 2.02 -22.92 -10.58
C ILE A 79 1.55 -24.29 -11.10
N ALA A 80 2.49 -25.20 -11.42
CA ALA A 80 2.13 -26.55 -11.83
C ALA A 80 1.51 -27.37 -10.68
N GLU A 81 1.90 -27.12 -9.43
CA GLU A 81 1.29 -27.72 -8.24
C GLU A 81 -0.05 -27.09 -7.85
N GLU A 82 -0.18 -25.79 -8.03
CA GLU A 82 -1.35 -25.00 -7.66
C GLU A 82 -1.59 -23.93 -8.74
N GLU A 83 -2.48 -24.21 -9.69
CA GLU A 83 -2.73 -23.32 -10.84
C GLU A 83 -3.26 -21.95 -10.41
N THR A 84 -3.94 -21.88 -9.26
CA THR A 84 -4.49 -20.64 -8.69
C THR A 84 -3.46 -19.81 -7.91
N ALA A 85 -2.21 -20.27 -7.82
CA ALA A 85 -1.12 -19.53 -7.20
C ALA A 85 -0.59 -18.45 -8.16
N VAL A 86 -0.56 -17.22 -7.67
CA VAL A 86 0.14 -16.08 -8.28
C VAL A 86 1.44 -15.90 -7.52
N VAL A 87 2.55 -16.23 -8.18
CA VAL A 87 3.86 -16.39 -7.51
C VAL A 87 4.82 -15.29 -7.92
N SER A 88 5.48 -14.68 -6.94
CA SER A 88 6.48 -13.64 -7.15
C SER A 88 7.87 -14.16 -6.78
N PRO A 89 8.93 -13.72 -7.46
CA PRO A 89 10.28 -13.92 -6.94
C PRO A 89 10.45 -13.11 -5.64
N ASP A 90 11.43 -13.51 -4.85
CA ASP A 90 12.01 -12.66 -3.82
C ASP A 90 12.86 -11.56 -4.50
N ILE A 91 12.31 -10.35 -4.49
CA ILE A 91 12.87 -9.20 -5.21
C ILE A 91 14.00 -8.59 -4.39
N VAL A 92 15.19 -8.54 -4.97
CA VAL A 92 16.37 -7.90 -4.34
C VAL A 92 16.68 -6.56 -4.99
N THR A 93 17.33 -5.69 -4.23
CA THR A 93 17.73 -4.37 -4.73
C THR A 93 18.97 -4.49 -5.63
N ILE A 94 18.87 -3.90 -6.82
CA ILE A 94 20.00 -3.41 -7.59
C ILE A 94 20.13 -1.92 -7.27
N ASP A 95 21.26 -1.51 -6.70
CA ASP A 95 21.44 -0.10 -6.30
C ASP A 95 21.44 0.82 -7.53
N LEU A 96 20.65 1.90 -7.48
CA LEU A 96 20.44 2.77 -8.65
C LEU A 96 21.69 3.55 -9.09
N ASN A 97 22.70 3.69 -8.23
CA ASN A 97 23.88 4.51 -8.50
C ASN A 97 25.08 3.65 -8.89
N THR A 98 25.23 2.50 -8.22
CA THR A 98 26.39 1.60 -8.36
C THR A 98 26.08 0.35 -9.17
N PHE A 99 24.80 0.04 -9.39
CA PHE A 99 24.32 -1.21 -9.97
C PHE A 99 24.77 -2.46 -9.19
N GLU A 100 25.11 -2.31 -7.90
CA GLU A 100 25.42 -3.44 -7.04
C GLU A 100 24.16 -4.30 -6.82
N PHE A 101 24.26 -5.59 -7.17
CA PHE A 101 23.22 -6.58 -6.96
C PHE A 101 23.28 -7.12 -5.52
N SER A 102 22.22 -6.92 -4.74
CA SER A 102 22.09 -7.46 -3.38
C SER A 102 21.90 -8.98 -3.40
N LYS A 103 23.01 -9.73 -3.44
CA LYS A 103 22.99 -11.20 -3.57
C LYS A 103 22.27 -11.87 -2.39
N PRO A 104 21.51 -12.96 -2.64
CA PRO A 104 20.91 -13.73 -1.56
C PRO A 104 22.00 -14.35 -0.67
N VAL A 105 21.78 -14.32 0.65
CA VAL A 105 22.68 -14.93 1.63
C VAL A 105 22.25 -16.36 1.98
N PRO A 106 23.17 -17.33 2.13
CA PRO A 106 22.80 -18.73 2.37
C PRO A 106 22.09 -19.03 3.70
N ARG A 107 22.24 -18.18 4.72
CA ARG A 107 21.64 -18.35 6.05
C ARG A 107 21.27 -17.00 6.66
N GLY A 108 20.25 -16.99 7.51
CA GLY A 108 19.86 -15.82 8.30
C GLY A 108 19.21 -14.69 7.50
N ARG A 109 18.73 -14.97 6.29
CA ARG A 109 18.03 -13.97 5.47
C ARG A 109 16.70 -13.64 6.15
N VAL A 110 16.51 -12.35 6.41
CA VAL A 110 15.22 -11.84 6.86
C VAL A 110 14.38 -11.61 5.62
N HIS A 111 13.33 -12.41 5.48
CA HIS A 111 12.36 -12.26 4.40
C HIS A 111 11.33 -11.19 4.74
N SER A 112 10.84 -10.54 3.71
CA SER A 112 9.70 -9.64 3.79
C SER A 112 8.54 -10.20 2.96
N ARG A 113 7.32 -9.81 3.35
CA ARG A 113 6.11 -10.00 2.54
C ARG A 113 5.49 -8.64 2.22
N GLY A 114 4.70 -8.59 1.17
CA GLY A 114 3.97 -7.40 0.78
C GLY A 114 2.83 -7.08 1.74
N ASN A 115 2.67 -5.80 2.05
CA ASN A 115 1.50 -5.26 2.75
C ASN A 115 0.90 -4.06 2.01
N PHE A 116 -0.09 -3.43 2.64
CA PHE A 116 -0.61 -2.14 2.24
C PHE A 116 -0.87 -1.28 3.49
N ASP A 117 -0.78 0.04 3.35
CA ASP A 117 -1.28 0.98 4.36
C ASP A 117 -2.73 1.41 4.05
N TRP A 118 -3.37 2.12 4.98
CA TRP A 118 -4.74 2.61 4.77
C TRP A 118 -4.83 3.81 3.82
N SER A 119 -3.72 4.22 3.19
CA SER A 119 -3.69 5.07 2.00
C SER A 119 -3.59 4.26 0.70
N LEU A 120 -3.72 2.93 0.79
CA LEU A 120 -3.63 1.96 -0.31
C LEU A 120 -2.28 2.00 -1.03
N THR A 121 -1.22 2.29 -0.28
CA THR A 121 0.16 2.23 -0.76
C THR A 121 0.74 0.87 -0.43
N PHE A 122 1.43 0.26 -1.39
CA PHE A 122 2.17 -0.98 -1.17
C PHE A 122 3.37 -0.74 -0.24
N GLY A 123 3.67 -1.72 0.61
CA GLY A 123 4.88 -1.73 1.43
C GLY A 123 5.40 -3.13 1.69
N TRP A 124 6.45 -3.19 2.50
CA TRP A 124 7.08 -4.44 2.94
C TRP A 124 7.02 -4.54 4.45
N GLU A 125 6.76 -5.74 4.96
CA GLU A 125 6.85 -6.06 6.38
C GLU A 125 7.57 -7.38 6.63
N ALA A 126 8.05 -7.56 7.85
CA ALA A 126 8.63 -8.83 8.28
C ALA A 126 7.57 -9.95 8.36
N LEU A 127 7.99 -11.19 8.13
CA LEU A 127 7.07 -12.33 8.27
C LEU A 127 6.59 -12.50 9.72
N PRO A 128 5.29 -12.78 9.93
CA PRO A 128 4.77 -13.10 11.26
C PRO A 128 5.30 -14.46 11.75
N ALA A 129 5.23 -14.68 13.07
CA ALA A 129 5.79 -15.87 13.70
C ALA A 129 5.17 -17.18 13.18
N HIS A 130 3.85 -17.21 12.96
CA HIS A 130 3.16 -18.40 12.46
C HIS A 130 3.61 -18.79 11.04
N GLU A 131 3.86 -17.80 10.18
CA GLU A 131 4.31 -18.05 8.81
C GLU A 131 5.76 -18.55 8.80
N LYS A 132 6.61 -18.04 9.69
CA LYS A 132 7.97 -18.59 9.90
C LYS A 132 7.92 -20.04 10.40
N GLN A 133 6.99 -20.37 11.29
CA GLN A 133 6.83 -21.72 11.85
C GLN A 133 6.26 -22.71 10.82
N ARG A 134 5.38 -22.26 9.93
CA ARG A 134 4.77 -23.09 8.88
C ARG A 134 5.80 -23.57 7.86
N ARG A 135 6.78 -22.73 7.53
CA ARG A 135 7.81 -22.98 6.52
C ARG A 135 8.92 -23.86 7.12
N LYS A 136 9.14 -25.05 6.55
CA LYS A 136 10.18 -25.98 7.03
C LYS A 136 11.57 -25.64 6.50
N ASP A 137 11.62 -25.09 5.29
CA ASP A 137 12.83 -24.64 4.60
C ASP A 137 12.48 -23.55 3.57
N GLU A 138 13.47 -23.08 2.81
CA GLU A 138 13.33 -21.98 1.84
C GLU A 138 12.57 -22.35 0.56
N THR A 139 12.34 -23.63 0.29
CA THR A 139 11.51 -24.07 -0.86
C THR A 139 10.03 -23.82 -0.62
N TYR A 140 9.62 -23.67 0.65
CA TYR A 140 8.24 -23.37 0.99
C TYR A 140 7.88 -21.93 0.57
N PRO A 141 6.76 -21.74 -0.15
CA PRO A 141 6.28 -20.41 -0.51
C PRO A 141 6.00 -19.58 0.74
N ILE A 142 6.14 -18.27 0.65
CA ILE A 142 5.70 -17.31 1.67
C ILE A 142 4.34 -16.76 1.27
N LYS A 143 3.32 -16.92 2.10
CA LYS A 143 2.01 -16.29 1.86
C LYS A 143 2.08 -14.79 2.10
N SER A 144 1.66 -14.01 1.10
CA SER A 144 1.80 -12.56 1.08
C SER A 144 0.45 -11.86 0.93
N PRO A 145 0.02 -10.99 1.88
CA PRO A 145 -1.23 -10.24 1.76
C PRO A 145 -1.35 -9.45 0.45
N THR A 146 -0.25 -8.83 0.03
CA THR A 146 -0.13 -8.16 -1.26
C THR A 146 1.19 -8.53 -1.94
N PHE A 147 1.37 -8.11 -3.18
CA PHE A 147 2.64 -8.22 -3.92
C PHE A 147 3.02 -6.89 -4.55
N ALA A 148 4.30 -6.74 -4.90
CA ALA A 148 4.81 -5.53 -5.56
C ALA A 148 4.18 -5.35 -6.96
N GLY A 149 3.77 -6.44 -7.61
CA GLY A 149 3.08 -6.42 -8.90
C GLY A 149 3.97 -6.21 -10.12
N GLY A 150 5.22 -5.75 -9.97
CA GLY A 150 6.20 -5.60 -11.06
C GLY A 150 6.66 -6.94 -11.65
N LEU A 151 6.90 -7.91 -10.77
CA LEU A 151 7.55 -9.17 -11.07
C LEU A 151 6.73 -10.34 -10.52
N PHE A 152 6.14 -11.16 -11.38
CA PHE A 152 5.38 -12.34 -10.97
C PHE A 152 5.10 -13.29 -12.14
N SER A 153 4.77 -14.53 -11.82
CA SER A 153 4.26 -15.54 -12.75
C SER A 153 2.84 -15.95 -12.37
N ILE A 154 2.02 -16.25 -13.38
CA ILE A 154 0.64 -16.71 -13.22
C ILE A 154 0.23 -17.61 -14.40
N SER A 155 -0.58 -18.64 -14.14
CA SER A 155 -1.24 -19.39 -15.22
C SER A 155 -2.03 -18.43 -16.12
N LYS A 156 -1.89 -18.55 -17.44
CA LYS A 156 -2.60 -17.71 -18.41
C LYS A 156 -4.12 -17.92 -18.30
N SER A 157 -4.57 -19.17 -18.21
CA SER A 157 -5.99 -19.51 -18.00
C SER A 157 -6.50 -18.93 -16.68
N TYR A 158 -5.72 -19.01 -15.60
CA TYR A 158 -6.11 -18.42 -14.33
C TYR A 158 -6.14 -16.88 -14.37
N PHE A 159 -5.17 -16.25 -15.04
CA PHE A 159 -5.14 -14.80 -15.25
C PHE A 159 -6.39 -14.30 -15.98
N GLU A 160 -6.83 -15.03 -17.01
CA GLU A 160 -8.07 -14.74 -17.74
C GLU A 160 -9.31 -15.00 -16.87
N HIS A 161 -9.37 -16.16 -16.20
CA HIS A 161 -10.47 -16.56 -15.32
C HIS A 161 -10.73 -15.58 -14.18
N ILE A 162 -9.66 -15.11 -13.52
CA ILE A 162 -9.73 -14.18 -12.41
C ILE A 162 -9.94 -12.73 -12.89
N GLY A 163 -10.15 -12.51 -14.19
CA GLY A 163 -10.53 -11.22 -14.78
C GLY A 163 -9.36 -10.27 -15.04
N THR A 164 -8.18 -10.79 -15.39
CA THR A 164 -6.97 -10.07 -15.83
C THR A 164 -6.63 -8.85 -14.97
N TYR A 165 -6.67 -7.64 -15.52
CA TYR A 165 -6.65 -6.36 -14.81
C TYR A 165 -7.94 -5.59 -15.05
N ASP A 166 -8.25 -4.63 -14.18
CA ASP A 166 -9.23 -3.59 -14.49
C ASP A 166 -8.69 -2.69 -15.62
N ASN A 167 -9.18 -2.91 -16.84
CA ASN A 167 -8.71 -2.23 -18.05
C ASN A 167 -9.04 -0.72 -18.08
N GLN A 168 -9.81 -0.22 -17.13
CA GLN A 168 -10.11 1.21 -16.95
C GLN A 168 -9.15 1.91 -15.98
N MET A 169 -8.24 1.18 -15.34
CA MET A 169 -7.14 1.80 -14.61
C MET A 169 -6.10 2.36 -15.58
N GLU A 170 -5.61 3.56 -15.29
CA GLU A 170 -4.77 4.31 -16.23
C GLU A 170 -3.33 4.43 -15.72
N ILE A 171 -2.36 4.47 -16.64
CA ILE A 171 -0.94 4.75 -16.41
C ILE A 171 -0.25 3.77 -15.46
N TRP A 172 -0.42 3.93 -14.15
CA TRP A 172 0.28 3.19 -13.09
C TRP A 172 -0.38 3.45 -11.73
N GLY A 173 -0.33 2.45 -10.84
CA GLY A 173 -0.64 2.58 -9.43
C GLY A 173 -1.99 1.98 -9.06
N GLY A 174 -2.00 1.20 -7.98
CA GLY A 174 -3.18 0.56 -7.42
C GLY A 174 -3.49 -0.82 -8.01
N GLU A 175 -3.00 -1.15 -9.20
CA GLU A 175 -3.31 -2.43 -9.88
C GLU A 175 -2.76 -3.64 -9.13
N ASN A 176 -1.61 -3.49 -8.47
CA ASN A 176 -1.00 -4.53 -7.65
C ASN A 176 -1.83 -4.79 -6.38
N VAL A 177 -2.35 -3.75 -5.72
CA VAL A 177 -3.23 -3.90 -4.55
C VAL A 177 -4.60 -4.44 -4.96
N GLU A 178 -5.17 -3.97 -6.06
CA GLU A 178 -6.43 -4.49 -6.62
C GLU A 178 -6.35 -5.97 -6.93
N MET A 179 -5.31 -6.38 -7.68
CA MET A 179 -5.11 -7.78 -8.02
C MET A 179 -4.83 -8.62 -6.77
N SER A 180 -4.18 -8.05 -5.75
CA SER A 180 -3.94 -8.76 -4.49
C SER A 180 -5.22 -9.11 -3.76
N PHE A 181 -6.10 -8.13 -3.59
CA PHE A 181 -7.39 -8.31 -2.94
C PHE A 181 -8.25 -9.29 -3.73
N ARG A 182 -8.32 -9.12 -5.05
CA ARG A 182 -9.07 -9.99 -5.94
C ARG A 182 -8.60 -11.44 -5.90
N VAL A 183 -7.29 -11.71 -6.06
CA VAL A 183 -6.77 -13.08 -6.05
C VAL A 183 -7.14 -13.78 -4.74
N TRP A 184 -6.88 -13.16 -3.59
CA TRP A 184 -7.21 -13.75 -2.30
C TRP A 184 -8.71 -13.92 -2.07
N GLN A 185 -9.50 -12.86 -2.31
CA GLN A 185 -10.94 -12.90 -2.07
C GLN A 185 -11.64 -13.89 -3.00
N CYS A 186 -11.13 -14.11 -4.21
CA CYS A 186 -11.73 -15.02 -5.20
C CYS A 186 -11.08 -16.42 -5.21
N GLY A 187 -10.41 -16.81 -4.11
CA GLY A 187 -10.02 -18.20 -3.86
C GLY A 187 -8.61 -18.61 -4.34
N GLY A 188 -7.83 -17.69 -4.91
CA GLY A 188 -6.43 -17.92 -5.24
C GLY A 188 -5.47 -17.67 -4.08
N GLN A 189 -4.16 -17.75 -4.37
CA GLN A 189 -3.10 -17.51 -3.40
C GLN A 189 -2.04 -16.59 -3.96
N LEU A 190 -1.58 -15.62 -3.17
CA LEU A 190 -0.40 -14.82 -3.48
C LEU A 190 0.78 -15.31 -2.67
N GLU A 191 1.84 -15.66 -3.37
CA GLU A 191 3.01 -16.29 -2.78
C GLU A 191 4.31 -15.62 -3.27
N ILE A 192 5.28 -15.50 -2.37
CA ILE A 192 6.67 -15.17 -2.73
C ILE A 192 7.46 -16.47 -2.64
N ILE A 193 8.27 -16.78 -3.66
CA ILE A 193 9.10 -17.99 -3.72
C ILE A 193 10.55 -17.63 -3.45
N PRO A 194 11.10 -17.89 -2.23
CA PRO A 194 12.42 -17.41 -1.84
C PRO A 194 13.58 -17.99 -2.64
N CYS A 195 13.40 -19.19 -3.21
CA CYS A 195 14.37 -19.77 -4.15
C CYS A 195 14.44 -19.03 -5.49
N SER A 196 13.40 -18.28 -5.85
CA SER A 196 13.39 -17.44 -7.04
C SER A 196 13.86 -16.04 -6.68
N VAL A 197 15.01 -15.62 -7.19
CA VAL A 197 15.57 -14.29 -6.89
C VAL A 197 15.71 -13.48 -8.18
N VAL A 198 15.16 -12.27 -8.16
CA VAL A 198 15.30 -11.31 -9.26
C VAL A 198 15.66 -9.95 -8.69
N GLY A 199 16.72 -9.35 -9.20
CA GLY A 199 17.12 -7.99 -8.85
C GLY A 199 16.28 -6.97 -9.60
N HIS A 200 15.95 -5.87 -8.93
CA HIS A 200 15.19 -4.74 -9.47
C HIS A 200 15.88 -3.42 -9.11
N VAL A 201 15.97 -2.51 -10.07
CA VAL A 201 16.48 -1.14 -9.83
C VAL A 201 15.37 -0.27 -9.23
N PHE A 202 15.33 -0.22 -7.90
CA PHE A 202 14.39 0.64 -7.16
C PHE A 202 14.75 2.12 -7.32
N ARG A 203 13.74 2.94 -7.66
CA ARG A 203 13.89 4.38 -7.85
C ARG A 203 13.23 5.14 -6.71
N THR A 204 13.80 6.29 -6.35
CA THR A 204 13.23 7.18 -5.31
C THR A 204 12.10 8.07 -5.84
N LYS A 205 12.02 8.26 -7.17
CA LYS A 205 10.98 9.03 -7.85
C LYS A 205 10.57 8.30 -9.13
N SER A 206 9.29 8.39 -9.49
CA SER A 206 8.82 7.91 -10.78
C SER A 206 9.53 8.68 -11.91
N PRO A 207 10.13 7.99 -12.90
CA PRO A 207 10.72 8.62 -14.07
C PRO A 207 9.67 9.07 -15.09
N HIS A 208 8.40 8.68 -14.88
CA HIS A 208 7.35 8.82 -15.86
C HIS A 208 6.56 10.10 -15.69
N THR A 209 6.18 10.71 -16.83
CA THR A 209 5.20 11.79 -16.84
C THR A 209 3.80 11.23 -16.62
N PHE A 210 2.94 12.02 -15.96
CA PHE A 210 1.52 11.71 -15.77
C PHE A 210 0.70 12.70 -16.60
N PRO A 211 0.26 12.35 -17.83
CA PRO A 211 -0.40 13.27 -18.76
C PRO A 211 -1.64 13.94 -18.17
N LYS A 212 -2.35 13.24 -17.27
CA LYS A 212 -3.54 13.73 -16.56
C LYS A 212 -3.26 14.11 -15.09
N GLY A 213 -1.99 14.16 -14.69
CA GLY A 213 -1.56 14.41 -13.31
C GLY A 213 -1.59 13.16 -12.41
N VAL A 214 -1.11 13.34 -11.17
CA VAL A 214 -1.03 12.25 -10.15
C VAL A 214 -2.41 11.80 -9.63
N SER A 215 -3.47 12.54 -9.96
CA SER A 215 -4.87 12.19 -9.65
C SER A 215 -5.28 10.82 -10.21
N VAL A 216 -4.61 10.35 -11.26
CA VAL A 216 -4.81 9.03 -11.85
C VAL A 216 -4.59 7.91 -10.83
N ILE A 217 -3.58 8.02 -9.96
CA ILE A 217 -3.31 7.01 -8.93
C ILE A 217 -4.49 6.94 -7.94
N ALA A 218 -4.95 8.10 -7.46
CA ALA A 218 -6.12 8.18 -6.59
C ALA A 218 -7.37 7.61 -7.27
N ARG A 219 -7.55 7.83 -8.58
CA ARG A 219 -8.64 7.24 -9.36
C ARG A 219 -8.58 5.73 -9.37
N ASN A 220 -7.44 5.13 -9.67
CA ASN A 220 -7.25 3.69 -9.65
C ASN A 220 -7.52 3.11 -8.24
N GLN A 221 -7.05 3.79 -7.20
CA GLN A 221 -7.31 3.40 -5.81
C GLN A 221 -8.79 3.50 -5.41
N VAL A 222 -9.54 4.51 -5.87
CA VAL A 222 -11.00 4.56 -5.64
C VAL A 222 -11.69 3.39 -6.33
N ARG A 223 -11.31 3.06 -7.56
CA ARG A 223 -11.89 1.91 -8.30
C ARG A 223 -11.70 0.60 -7.53
N LEU A 224 -10.49 0.32 -7.05
CA LEU A 224 -10.24 -0.91 -6.28
C LEU A 224 -10.97 -0.90 -4.93
N ALA A 225 -11.04 0.26 -4.26
CA ALA A 225 -11.70 0.39 -2.96
C ALA A 225 -13.21 0.14 -3.08
N GLU A 226 -13.85 0.71 -4.11
CA GLU A 226 -15.27 0.51 -4.39
C GLU A 226 -15.62 -0.96 -4.70
N VAL A 227 -14.73 -1.68 -5.38
CA VAL A 227 -14.99 -3.07 -5.78
C VAL A 227 -14.66 -4.06 -4.66
N TRP A 228 -13.58 -3.87 -3.90
CA TRP A 228 -13.00 -4.95 -3.07
C TRP A 228 -13.05 -4.70 -1.56
N MET A 229 -13.14 -3.46 -1.09
CA MET A 229 -12.94 -3.12 0.33
C MET A 229 -14.22 -3.04 1.17
N ASP A 230 -15.40 -3.22 0.57
CA ASP A 230 -16.69 -3.14 1.27
C ASP A 230 -16.82 -1.85 2.11
N SER A 231 -17.16 -1.93 3.39
CA SER A 231 -17.24 -0.77 4.29
C SER A 231 -15.89 -0.20 4.70
N TYR A 232 -14.78 -0.93 4.52
CA TYR A 232 -13.44 -0.49 4.93
C TYR A 232 -12.87 0.60 4.01
N LYS A 233 -13.45 0.81 2.83
CA LYS A 233 -13.10 1.92 1.94
C LYS A 233 -13.25 3.29 2.61
N GLU A 234 -14.15 3.41 3.59
CA GLU A 234 -14.33 4.64 4.37
C GLU A 234 -13.06 5.02 5.15
N ILE A 235 -12.28 4.04 5.60
CA ILE A 235 -11.00 4.29 6.28
C ILE A 235 -10.02 4.97 5.33
N PHE A 236 -9.97 4.51 4.07
CA PHE A 236 -9.16 5.10 3.00
C PHE A 236 -9.64 6.50 2.63
N TYR A 237 -10.94 6.68 2.42
CA TYR A 237 -11.51 7.99 2.06
C TYR A 237 -11.26 9.06 3.12
N ARG A 238 -11.32 8.74 4.41
CA ARG A 238 -10.99 9.70 5.47
C ARG A 238 -9.54 10.20 5.42
N ARG A 239 -8.61 9.39 4.90
CA ARG A 239 -7.16 9.71 4.84
C ARG A 239 -6.76 10.39 3.55
N ASN A 240 -7.59 10.24 2.50
CA ASN A 240 -7.35 10.79 1.19
C ASN A 240 -8.57 11.58 0.72
N MET A 241 -8.58 12.88 1.00
CA MET A 241 -9.68 13.79 0.65
C MET A 241 -9.97 13.84 -0.85
N GLN A 242 -8.93 13.68 -1.69
CA GLN A 242 -9.11 13.62 -3.14
C GLN A 242 -9.87 12.36 -3.55
N ALA A 243 -9.54 11.21 -2.96
CA ALA A 243 -10.26 9.97 -3.19
C ALA A 243 -11.71 10.04 -2.69
N ALA A 244 -11.94 10.59 -1.49
CA ALA A 244 -13.28 10.80 -0.93
C ALA A 244 -14.16 11.65 -1.86
N LYS A 245 -13.63 12.78 -2.34
CA LYS A 245 -14.32 13.65 -3.28
C LYS A 245 -14.66 12.92 -4.58
N MET A 246 -13.70 12.16 -5.12
CA MET A 246 -13.90 11.39 -6.35
C MET A 246 -14.96 10.30 -6.20
N ALA A 247 -15.00 9.61 -5.05
CA ALA A 247 -16.03 8.64 -4.73
C ALA A 247 -17.42 9.28 -4.63
N GLN A 248 -17.53 10.42 -3.94
CA GLN A 248 -18.78 11.18 -3.81
C GLN A 248 -19.31 11.67 -5.17
N GLU A 249 -18.41 12.20 -6.01
CA GLU A 249 -18.74 12.70 -7.35
C GLU A 249 -18.91 11.57 -8.38
N LYS A 250 -18.61 10.32 -8.00
CA LYS A 250 -18.59 9.14 -8.90
C LYS A 250 -17.71 9.35 -10.15
N SER A 251 -16.65 10.14 -10.03
CA SER A 251 -15.75 10.47 -11.14
C SER A 251 -14.65 9.42 -11.38
N PHE A 252 -14.72 8.28 -10.70
CA PHE A 252 -13.83 7.13 -10.91
C PHE A 252 -14.21 6.23 -12.10
N GLY A 253 -15.33 6.52 -12.78
CA GLY A 253 -15.82 5.80 -13.95
C GLY A 253 -16.61 4.53 -13.59
N ASP A 254 -17.13 3.84 -14.61
CA ASP A 254 -17.93 2.63 -14.40
C ASP A 254 -17.09 1.46 -13.88
N ILE A 255 -17.65 0.72 -12.93
CA ILE A 255 -17.06 -0.49 -12.30
C ILE A 255 -17.99 -1.71 -12.39
N SER A 256 -19.09 -1.60 -13.16
CA SER A 256 -20.11 -2.64 -13.29
C SER A 256 -19.53 -4.01 -13.66
N GLU A 257 -18.59 -4.07 -14.60
CA GLU A 257 -17.92 -5.32 -15.02
C GLU A 257 -17.10 -5.94 -13.88
N ARG A 258 -16.44 -5.11 -13.06
CA ARG A 258 -15.63 -5.57 -11.92
C ARG A 258 -16.50 -6.10 -10.78
N LEU A 259 -17.63 -5.43 -10.51
CA LEU A 259 -18.62 -5.90 -9.55
C LEU A 259 -19.26 -7.22 -9.99
N LYS A 260 -19.62 -7.33 -11.28
CA LYS A 260 -20.15 -8.57 -11.85
C LYS A 260 -19.16 -9.72 -11.77
N LEU A 261 -17.89 -9.47 -12.08
CA LEU A 261 -16.82 -10.46 -11.91
C LEU A 261 -16.74 -10.94 -10.45
N ARG A 262 -16.73 -10.02 -9.48
CA ARG A 262 -16.69 -10.34 -8.06
C ARG A 262 -17.85 -11.24 -7.63
N GLU A 263 -19.05 -10.96 -8.14
CA GLU A 263 -20.26 -11.76 -7.89
C GLU A 263 -20.17 -13.15 -8.53
N GLN A 264 -19.79 -13.21 -9.81
CA GLN A 264 -19.71 -14.45 -10.60
C GLN A 264 -18.70 -15.45 -10.03
N LEU A 265 -17.58 -14.96 -9.50
CA LEU A 265 -16.54 -15.78 -8.88
C LEU A 265 -16.83 -16.09 -7.40
N HIS A 266 -17.97 -15.64 -6.87
CA HIS A 266 -18.38 -15.83 -5.48
C HIS A 266 -17.31 -15.40 -4.47
N CYS A 267 -16.64 -14.27 -4.75
CA CYS A 267 -15.51 -13.84 -3.95
C CYS A 267 -15.93 -13.47 -2.52
N HIS A 268 -15.07 -13.80 -1.56
CA HIS A 268 -15.21 -13.42 -0.16
C HIS A 268 -15.19 -11.89 0.02
N ASN A 269 -15.71 -11.43 1.17
CA ASN A 269 -15.71 -10.02 1.54
C ASN A 269 -14.37 -9.57 2.16
N PHE A 270 -14.18 -8.26 2.33
CA PHE A 270 -12.92 -7.72 2.84
C PHE A 270 -12.69 -8.05 4.32
N SER A 271 -13.76 -8.23 5.10
CA SER A 271 -13.66 -8.75 6.47
C SER A 271 -13.03 -10.15 6.49
N TRP A 272 -13.38 -11.02 5.54
CA TRP A 272 -12.74 -12.32 5.40
C TRP A 272 -11.26 -12.18 5.04
N PHE A 273 -10.91 -11.27 4.13
CA PHE A 273 -9.51 -11.01 3.77
C PHE A 273 -8.69 -10.58 5.01
N LEU A 274 -9.17 -9.59 5.77
CA LEU A 274 -8.49 -9.13 6.98
C LEU A 274 -8.40 -10.23 8.05
N ASN A 275 -9.42 -11.06 8.22
CA ASN A 275 -9.41 -12.11 9.24
C ASN A 275 -8.58 -13.35 8.90
N ASN A 276 -8.47 -13.70 7.61
CA ASN A 276 -7.87 -14.97 7.17
C ASN A 276 -6.51 -14.78 6.49
N ILE A 277 -6.32 -13.66 5.79
CA ILE A 277 -5.12 -13.41 5.00
C ILE A 277 -4.18 -12.44 5.70
N TYR A 278 -4.71 -11.39 6.31
CA TYR A 278 -3.90 -10.37 6.97
C TYR A 278 -4.37 -10.01 8.40
N PRO A 279 -4.43 -10.99 9.32
CA PRO A 279 -4.92 -10.77 10.68
C PRO A 279 -4.00 -9.90 11.55
N GLU A 280 -2.75 -9.68 11.12
CA GLU A 280 -1.80 -8.80 11.80
C GLU A 280 -2.02 -7.32 11.48
N MET A 281 -2.79 -6.99 10.44
CA MET A 281 -3.07 -5.62 10.04
C MET A 281 -3.83 -4.91 11.16
N PHE A 282 -3.31 -3.76 11.61
CA PHE A 282 -4.09 -2.87 12.44
C PHE A 282 -5.23 -2.29 11.60
N VAL A 283 -6.47 -2.47 12.04
CA VAL A 283 -7.67 -1.95 11.40
C VAL A 283 -8.20 -0.77 12.22
N PRO A 284 -8.13 0.47 11.71
CA PRO A 284 -8.77 1.62 12.32
C PRO A 284 -10.28 1.43 12.45
N ASP A 285 -10.88 2.13 13.40
CA ASP A 285 -12.33 2.10 13.59
C ASP A 285 -13.04 2.49 12.28
N LEU A 286 -14.03 1.71 11.85
CA LEU A 286 -14.87 2.10 10.71
C LEU A 286 -15.58 3.44 10.96
N LYS A 287 -15.92 3.71 12.23
CA LYS A 287 -16.55 4.94 12.71
C LYS A 287 -15.82 5.41 13.97
N PRO A 288 -14.68 6.13 13.83
CA PRO A 288 -13.98 6.68 14.99
C PRO A 288 -14.88 7.71 15.67
N THR A 289 -14.68 7.94 16.97
CA THR A 289 -15.45 8.93 17.73
C THR A 289 -15.28 10.32 17.17
N PHE A 290 -14.06 10.64 16.74
CA PHE A 290 -13.77 11.83 15.96
C PHE A 290 -12.64 11.57 14.96
N TYR A 291 -12.64 12.28 13.84
CA TYR A 291 -11.51 12.35 12.92
C TYR A 291 -11.46 13.71 12.22
N GLY A 292 -10.26 14.18 11.90
CA GLY A 292 -10.07 15.45 11.20
C GLY A 292 -8.98 16.29 11.84
N ALA A 293 -9.11 17.61 11.76
CA ALA A 293 -8.13 18.55 12.29
C ALA A 293 -8.46 18.93 13.74
N ILE A 294 -7.44 19.08 14.58
CA ILE A 294 -7.58 19.51 15.97
C ILE A 294 -7.20 21.00 16.08
N ARG A 295 -8.19 21.89 16.13
CA ARG A 295 -8.03 23.35 16.20
C ARG A 295 -8.00 23.83 17.65
N ASN A 296 -7.00 24.64 17.99
CA ASN A 296 -6.92 25.33 19.26
C ASN A 296 -7.70 26.66 19.22
N LEU A 297 -8.48 26.97 20.26
CA LEU A 297 -9.26 28.21 20.31
C LEU A 297 -8.41 29.44 20.68
N GLY A 298 -7.39 29.29 21.53
CA GLY A 298 -6.52 30.39 21.94
C GLY A 298 -5.65 30.94 20.82
N THR A 299 -5.05 30.05 20.00
CA THR A 299 -4.17 30.47 18.89
C THR A 299 -4.86 30.53 17.53
N ASN A 300 -6.05 29.93 17.40
CA ASN A 300 -6.74 29.74 16.13
C ASN A 300 -5.95 28.91 15.09
N GLN A 301 -5.02 28.08 15.57
CA GLN A 301 -4.18 27.19 14.76
C GLN A 301 -4.54 25.73 15.01
N CYS A 302 -4.12 24.84 14.12
CA CYS A 302 -4.33 23.40 14.23
C CYS A 302 -3.06 22.69 14.70
N LEU A 303 -3.26 21.59 15.42
CA LEU A 303 -2.20 20.64 15.72
C LEU A 303 -1.69 20.04 14.40
N ASP A 304 -0.37 20.02 14.24
CA ASP A 304 0.26 19.60 13.00
C ASP A 304 1.52 18.76 13.32
N VAL A 305 1.69 17.65 12.61
CA VAL A 305 2.84 16.77 12.84
C VAL A 305 4.14 17.31 12.27
N GLY A 306 4.08 18.38 11.46
CA GLY A 306 5.24 18.97 10.80
C GLY A 306 5.83 18.10 9.68
N GLU A 307 6.85 18.62 9.01
CA GLU A 307 7.47 17.91 7.89
C GLU A 307 8.31 16.70 8.34
N ASN A 308 8.23 15.62 7.55
CA ASN A 308 9.06 14.42 7.71
C ASN A 308 8.96 13.77 9.10
N THR A 309 7.77 13.73 9.69
CA THR A 309 7.54 13.09 10.99
C THR A 309 7.34 11.59 10.84
N HIS A 310 8.25 10.81 11.45
CA HIS A 310 8.22 9.35 11.49
C HIS A 310 8.04 8.83 12.93
N GLY A 311 7.59 9.69 13.84
CA GLY A 311 7.66 9.53 15.29
C GLY A 311 8.91 10.20 15.90
N GLY A 312 8.80 10.66 17.14
CA GLY A 312 9.93 11.21 17.93
C GLY A 312 10.25 12.70 17.71
N LYS A 313 9.56 13.39 16.80
CA LYS A 313 9.65 14.86 16.66
C LYS A 313 8.54 15.56 17.46
N PRO A 314 8.80 16.78 17.98
CA PRO A 314 7.75 17.61 18.58
C PRO A 314 6.67 17.97 17.55
N LEU A 315 5.41 18.01 17.98
CA LEU A 315 4.33 18.57 17.18
C LEU A 315 4.45 20.10 17.13
N ILE A 316 3.82 20.71 16.14
CA ILE A 316 3.78 22.17 15.97
C ILE A 316 2.33 22.65 15.93
N MET A 317 2.14 23.96 16.13
CA MET A 317 0.91 24.64 15.78
C MET A 317 1.07 25.24 14.37
N TYR A 318 0.11 24.99 13.48
CA TYR A 318 0.14 25.50 12.11
C TYR A 318 -1.22 26.04 11.66
N THR A 319 -1.25 26.84 10.59
CA THR A 319 -2.50 27.34 10.03
C THR A 319 -3.41 26.18 9.64
N CYS A 320 -4.65 26.17 10.13
CA CYS A 320 -5.64 25.16 9.78
C CYS A 320 -5.94 25.22 8.27
N HIS A 321 -5.55 24.20 7.52
CA HIS A 321 -5.70 24.19 6.06
C HIS A 321 -6.81 23.26 5.56
N GLY A 322 -7.33 22.35 6.40
CA GLY A 322 -8.47 21.49 6.05
C GLY A 322 -8.17 20.46 4.95
N LEU A 323 -6.89 20.14 4.72
CA LEU A 323 -6.45 19.22 3.67
C LEU A 323 -6.19 17.78 4.20
N GLY A 324 -6.44 17.54 5.48
CA GLY A 324 -6.02 16.30 6.14
C GLY A 324 -4.49 16.23 6.25
N GLY A 325 -3.88 15.15 5.75
CA GLY A 325 -2.43 14.98 5.72
C GLY A 325 -1.80 15.15 7.09
N ASN A 326 -0.87 16.11 7.24
CA ASN A 326 -0.18 16.39 8.49
C ASN A 326 -1.09 16.87 9.64
N GLN A 327 -2.30 17.35 9.34
CA GLN A 327 -3.28 17.78 10.35
C GLN A 327 -4.34 16.73 10.62
N TYR A 328 -4.22 15.54 10.04
CA TYR A 328 -5.19 14.47 10.25
C TYR A 328 -4.92 13.74 11.57
N PHE A 329 -5.92 13.71 12.44
CA PHE A 329 -5.95 12.90 13.65
C PHE A 329 -7.25 12.10 13.74
N GLU A 330 -7.20 10.90 14.30
CA GLU A 330 -8.36 10.09 14.68
C GLU A 330 -8.37 9.90 16.20
N TYR A 331 -9.49 10.20 16.85
CA TYR A 331 -9.76 9.79 18.23
C TYR A 331 -10.60 8.52 18.21
N THR A 332 -10.02 7.43 18.71
CA THR A 332 -10.61 6.09 18.58
C THR A 332 -11.55 5.75 19.72
N THR A 333 -12.31 4.67 19.53
CA THR A 333 -13.15 4.05 20.57
C THR A 333 -12.34 3.54 21.78
N GLN A 334 -11.03 3.31 21.61
CA GLN A 334 -10.11 2.93 22.68
C GLN A 334 -9.49 4.13 23.40
N ARG A 335 -9.93 5.36 23.06
CA ARG A 335 -9.50 6.61 23.70
C ARG A 335 -8.03 7.00 23.46
N ASP A 336 -7.44 6.55 22.35
CA ASP A 336 -6.17 7.08 21.88
C ASP A 336 -6.35 8.10 20.75
N LEU A 337 -5.39 9.03 20.64
CA LEU A 337 -5.32 10.04 19.58
C LEU A 337 -4.25 9.63 18.58
N ARG A 338 -4.65 9.30 17.36
CA ARG A 338 -3.80 8.72 16.33
C ARG A 338 -3.53 9.68 15.19
N HIS A 339 -2.29 9.74 14.73
CA HIS A 339 -1.94 10.21 13.39
C HIS A 339 -1.55 8.98 12.57
N ASN A 340 -2.47 8.50 11.73
CA ASN A 340 -2.39 7.19 11.10
C ASN A 340 -2.61 7.21 9.58
N ILE A 341 -1.95 8.16 8.91
CA ILE A 341 -1.85 8.23 7.44
C ILE A 341 -0.87 7.16 6.93
N ALA A 342 0.44 7.32 7.21
CA ALA A 342 1.48 6.40 6.73
C ALA A 342 1.93 5.36 7.78
N LYS A 343 2.08 5.78 9.04
CA LYS A 343 2.42 4.91 10.17
C LYS A 343 1.35 5.02 11.24
N GLN A 344 1.14 3.97 12.03
CA GLN A 344 0.26 4.01 13.20
C GLN A 344 0.97 4.75 14.34
N LEU A 345 0.85 6.07 14.36
CA LEU A 345 1.41 6.92 15.43
C LEU A 345 0.33 7.36 16.40
N CYS A 346 0.65 7.37 17.70
CA CYS A 346 -0.21 7.79 18.79
C CYS A 346 0.40 9.01 19.50
N LEU A 347 -0.46 9.94 19.91
CA LEU A 347 -0.08 11.05 20.77
C LEU A 347 0.23 10.51 22.16
N HIS A 348 1.43 10.79 22.62
CA HIS A 348 1.99 10.27 23.85
C HIS A 348 2.40 11.41 24.77
N ALA A 349 2.03 11.31 26.04
CA ALA A 349 2.40 12.24 27.11
C ALA A 349 3.16 11.50 28.22
N GLY A 350 4.50 11.55 28.17
CA GLY A 350 5.37 10.84 29.12
C GLY A 350 6.64 11.63 29.48
N ALA A 351 7.03 11.61 30.76
CA ALA A 351 8.25 12.23 31.30
C ALA A 351 8.49 13.70 30.85
N GLY A 352 7.43 14.51 30.77
CA GLY A 352 7.51 15.91 30.33
C GLY A 352 7.65 16.12 28.81
N THR A 353 7.56 15.05 28.02
CA THR A 353 7.61 15.11 26.55
C THR A 353 6.25 14.77 25.95
N LEU A 354 5.74 15.69 25.12
CA LEU A 354 4.60 15.45 24.24
C LEU A 354 5.14 15.13 22.85
N GLY A 355 4.66 14.06 22.24
CA GLY A 355 5.12 13.66 20.91
C GLY A 355 4.30 12.56 20.29
N LEU A 356 4.48 12.34 19.00
CA LEU A 356 3.99 11.16 18.32
C LEU A 356 5.00 10.02 18.43
N ARG A 357 4.53 8.83 18.79
CA ARG A 357 5.32 7.58 18.83
C ARG A 357 4.54 6.46 18.16
N SER A 358 5.19 5.35 17.83
CA SER A 358 4.46 4.16 17.38
C SER A 358 3.43 3.76 18.44
N CYS A 359 2.18 3.57 18.04
CA CYS A 359 1.11 3.17 18.94
C CYS A 359 1.44 1.85 19.63
N HIS A 360 1.23 1.79 20.95
CA HIS A 360 1.34 0.53 21.69
C HIS A 360 0.13 -0.38 21.46
N PHE A 361 -1.06 0.22 21.28
CA PHE A 361 -2.24 -0.53 20.88
C PHE A 361 -2.21 -0.82 19.37
N THR A 362 -2.10 -2.09 19.02
CA THR A 362 -2.09 -2.59 17.64
C THR A 362 -3.24 -3.57 17.37
N GLY A 363 -4.22 -3.68 18.27
CA GLY A 363 -5.35 -4.60 18.17
C GLY A 363 -5.27 -5.76 19.17
N LYS A 364 -5.71 -6.95 18.76
CA LYS A 364 -5.86 -8.12 19.64
C LYS A 364 -4.56 -8.39 20.44
N ASN A 365 -4.69 -8.49 21.76
CA ASN A 365 -3.62 -8.72 22.75
C ASN A 365 -2.75 -7.50 23.14
N SER A 366 -3.15 -6.29 22.77
CA SER A 366 -2.54 -5.04 23.26
C SER A 366 -3.59 -4.17 23.95
N GLN A 367 -3.15 -3.23 24.78
CA GLN A 367 -4.01 -2.23 25.42
C GLN A 367 -3.41 -0.85 25.23
N VAL A 368 -4.26 0.19 25.21
CA VAL A 368 -3.79 1.57 25.21
C VAL A 368 -3.16 1.86 26.57
N PRO A 369 -1.87 2.22 26.64
CA PRO A 369 -1.23 2.59 27.90
C PRO A 369 -1.72 3.97 28.36
N LYS A 370 -1.67 4.24 29.67
CA LYS A 370 -2.23 5.48 30.24
C LYS A 370 -1.60 6.77 29.70
N ASP A 371 -0.35 6.72 29.25
CA ASP A 371 0.36 7.83 28.62
C ASP A 371 -0.06 8.09 27.16
N GLU A 372 -0.83 7.17 26.55
CA GLU A 372 -1.49 7.32 25.24
C GLU A 372 -3.02 7.37 25.34
N GLU A 373 -3.57 7.25 26.55
CA GLU A 373 -5.01 7.31 26.83
C GLU A 373 -5.44 8.76 27.14
N TRP A 374 -6.44 9.23 26.40
CA TRP A 374 -6.91 10.61 26.43
C TRP A 374 -8.41 10.68 26.74
N GLU A 375 -8.80 11.68 27.52
CA GLU A 375 -10.19 12.02 27.79
C GLU A 375 -10.53 13.35 27.14
N LEU A 376 -11.56 13.35 26.29
CA LEU A 376 -12.13 14.57 25.73
C LEU A 376 -13.24 15.05 26.67
N THR A 377 -12.98 16.14 27.41
CA THR A 377 -13.93 16.63 28.42
C THR A 377 -15.03 17.48 27.80
N GLN A 378 -16.14 17.67 28.53
CA GLN A 378 -17.23 18.58 28.10
C GLN A 378 -16.77 20.03 27.94
N ASP A 379 -15.75 20.43 28.71
CA ASP A 379 -15.12 21.76 28.65
C ASP A 379 -14.08 21.90 27.53
N ARG A 380 -14.08 20.99 26.54
CA ARG A 380 -13.18 20.99 25.36
C ARG A 380 -11.69 20.81 25.70
N LEU A 381 -11.40 20.20 26.83
CA LEU A 381 -10.02 19.86 27.20
C LEU A 381 -9.66 18.49 26.61
N ILE A 382 -8.40 18.33 26.23
CA ILE A 382 -7.79 17.04 25.88
C ILE A 382 -6.89 16.64 27.06
N LYS A 383 -7.40 15.80 27.96
CA LYS A 383 -6.73 15.41 29.20
C LYS A 383 -6.06 14.05 29.04
N ASN A 384 -4.79 13.94 29.41
CA ASN A 384 -4.12 12.65 29.46
C ASN A 384 -4.41 11.94 30.80
N LEU A 385 -4.80 10.67 30.75
CA LEU A 385 -5.19 9.92 31.95
C LEU A 385 -4.01 9.40 32.78
N GLY A 386 -2.82 9.26 32.20
CA GLY A 386 -1.61 8.86 32.90
C GLY A 386 -1.01 9.96 33.78
N SER A 387 -0.92 11.17 33.24
CA SER A 387 -0.35 12.34 33.93
C SER A 387 -1.39 13.18 34.67
N GLY A 388 -2.67 13.10 34.30
CA GLY A 388 -3.72 13.98 34.82
C GLY A 388 -3.64 15.43 34.32
N THR A 389 -2.76 15.71 33.36
CA THR A 389 -2.54 17.04 32.75
C THR A 389 -3.27 17.17 31.42
N CYS A 390 -3.44 18.41 30.94
CA CYS A 390 -4.15 18.74 29.71
C CYS A 390 -3.21 19.28 28.63
N LEU A 391 -3.56 19.01 27.37
CA LEU A 391 -2.88 19.55 26.21
C LEU A 391 -3.12 21.07 26.13
N THR A 392 -2.04 21.84 25.98
CA THR A 392 -2.06 23.30 25.81
C THR A 392 -1.27 23.74 24.57
N SER A 393 -1.54 24.95 24.09
CA SER A 393 -0.81 25.62 23.00
C SER A 393 0.06 26.79 23.48
N GLU A 394 0.44 26.79 24.76
CA GLU A 394 1.29 27.83 25.39
C GLU A 394 2.60 28.05 24.61
N ASP A 395 3.05 29.31 24.51
CA ASP A 395 4.17 29.73 23.65
C ASP A 395 4.08 29.28 22.17
N LYS A 396 2.85 29.09 21.66
CA LYS A 396 2.55 28.62 20.30
C LYS A 396 3.09 27.22 20.01
N LYS A 397 3.29 26.40 21.05
CA LYS A 397 3.76 25.02 20.93
C LYS A 397 2.83 24.06 21.68
N PRO A 398 2.56 22.87 21.14
CA PRO A 398 1.86 21.83 21.88
C PRO A 398 2.67 21.39 23.11
N ALA A 399 2.07 21.42 24.29
CA ALA A 399 2.68 21.01 25.55
C ALA A 399 1.64 20.44 26.53
N MET A 400 2.10 19.90 27.66
CA MET A 400 1.24 19.42 28.75
C MET A 400 1.29 20.38 29.93
N ALA A 401 0.14 20.78 30.47
CA ALA A 401 0.02 21.70 31.59
C ALA A 401 -1.11 21.28 32.57
N PRO A 402 -1.14 21.80 33.81
CA PRO A 402 -2.29 21.60 34.69
C PRO A 402 -3.60 22.02 34.02
N CYS A 403 -4.63 21.19 34.14
CA CYS A 403 -5.91 21.42 33.47
C CYS A 403 -6.58 22.69 34.00
N ASN A 404 -6.87 23.63 33.11
CA ASN A 404 -7.54 24.89 33.41
C ASN A 404 -8.70 25.12 32.42
N PRO A 405 -9.97 24.85 32.81
CA PRO A 405 -11.14 25.06 31.96
C PRO A 405 -11.35 26.51 31.52
N SER A 406 -10.74 27.49 32.20
CA SER A 406 -10.84 28.91 31.82
C SER A 406 -9.79 29.37 30.81
N ASP A 407 -8.79 28.52 30.51
CA ASP A 407 -7.70 28.87 29.59
C ASP A 407 -8.06 28.51 28.13
N PRO A 408 -8.22 29.49 27.23
CA PRO A 408 -8.54 29.21 25.83
C PRO A 408 -7.43 28.46 25.08
N HIS A 409 -6.19 28.48 25.58
CA HIS A 409 -5.08 27.68 25.01
C HIS A 409 -5.22 26.18 25.31
N GLN A 410 -6.08 25.78 26.23
CA GLN A 410 -6.40 24.37 26.50
C GLN A 410 -7.70 23.91 25.85
N HIS A 411 -8.42 24.79 25.13
CA HIS A 411 -9.65 24.44 24.45
C HIS A 411 -9.38 23.98 23.02
N TRP A 412 -9.80 22.75 22.70
CA TRP A 412 -9.59 22.12 21.41
C TRP A 412 -10.92 21.78 20.75
N LEU A 413 -11.03 22.13 19.48
CA LEU A 413 -12.13 21.76 18.60
C LEU A 413 -11.65 20.78 17.56
N PHE A 414 -12.57 19.91 17.20
CA PHE A 414 -12.38 18.78 16.33
C PHE A 414 -13.21 19.08 15.08
N ASN A 415 -12.53 19.39 13.98
CA ASN A 415 -13.11 19.87 12.72
C ASN A 415 -12.99 18.87 11.57
#